data_AF-A0A4Q3HRI8-F1
#
_entry.id   AF-A0A4Q3HRI8-F1
#
_cell.length_a   1.000
_cell.length_b   1.000
_cell.length_c   1.000
_cell.angle_alpha   90.00
_cell.angle_beta   90.00
_cell.angle_gamma   90.00
#
_symmetry.space_group_name_H-M   'P 1'
#
loop_
_entity.id
_entity.type
_entity.pdbx_description
1 polymer ?
#
loop_
_entity_poly.entity_id
_entity_poly.type
_entity_poly.pdbx_seq_one_letter_code
_entity_poly.pdbx_strand_id
1 'polypeptide(L)'
;MYSPTIIFEALMNGLMLGAVYALIALGLTLIYGVLHIVNFAHGALLTVAMYLVWLASDRFGLDPYVAILVVTPMMFAIGYCLQRFIIGPASRGSDNGILL
;
A
#
# COMPACT_ATOMS: atom_id res chain seq x y z
N MET A 1 23.01 33.56 -3.57
CA MET A 1 23.58 32.29 -4.08
C MET A 1 23.15 31.20 -3.13
N TYR A 2 22.57 30.09 -3.62
CA TYR A 2 22.16 28.98 -2.74
C TYR A 2 23.39 28.41 -2.02
N SER A 3 23.29 28.13 -0.72
CA SER A 3 24.38 27.51 0.03
C SER A 3 24.67 26.11 -0.55
N PRO A 4 25.95 25.72 -0.75
CA PRO A 4 26.30 24.38 -1.20
C PRO A 4 25.70 23.25 -0.34
N THR A 5 25.45 23.53 0.93
CA THR A 5 24.81 22.59 1.87
C THR A 5 23.37 22.25 1.46
N ILE A 6 22.59 23.22 0.99
CA ILE A 6 21.19 23.00 0.58
C ILE A 6 21.14 22.11 -0.66
N ILE A 7 22.07 22.32 -1.60
CA ILE A 7 22.16 21.50 -2.81
C ILE A 7 22.52 20.05 -2.45
N PHE A 8 23.45 19.87 -1.53
CA PHE A 8 23.84 18.54 -1.04
C PHE A 8 22.70 17.82 -0.31
N GLU A 9 22.00 18.52 0.59
CA GLU A 9 20.82 17.97 1.29
C GLU A 9 19.69 17.60 0.31
N ALA A 10 19.40 18.46 -0.66
CA ALA A 10 18.38 18.19 -1.67
C ALA A 10 18.73 16.95 -2.52
N LEU A 11 20.00 16.80 -2.89
CA LEU A 11 20.49 15.61 -3.61
C LEU A 11 20.32 14.35 -2.78
N MET A 12 20.71 14.38 -1.51
CA MET A 12 20.58 13.24 -0.59
C MET A 12 19.12 12.88 -0.33
N ASN A 13 18.25 13.86 -0.11
CA ASN A 13 16.82 13.62 0.07
C ASN A 13 16.18 13.07 -1.21
N GLY A 14 16.54 13.61 -2.37
CA GLY A 14 16.10 13.09 -3.67
C GLY A 14 16.54 11.65 -3.90
N LEU A 15 17.79 11.32 -3.58
CA LEU A 15 18.32 9.95 -3.69
C LEU A 15 17.61 9.00 -2.71
N MET A 16 17.37 9.42 -1.47
CA MET A 16 16.68 8.62 -0.47
C MET A 16 15.23 8.33 -0.88
N LEU A 17 14.46 9.36 -1.27
CA LEU A 17 13.10 9.19 -1.78
C LEU A 17 13.08 8.34 -3.05
N GLY A 18 14.02 8.58 -3.97
CA GLY A 18 14.18 7.80 -5.20
C GLY A 18 14.45 6.32 -4.91
N ALA A 19 15.32 6.01 -3.95
CA ALA A 19 15.61 4.64 -3.54
C ALA A 19 14.39 3.94 -2.93
N VAL A 20 13.60 4.64 -2.10
CA VAL A 20 12.35 4.10 -1.55
C VAL A 20 11.35 3.78 -2.66
N TYR A 21 11.14 4.70 -3.61
CA TYR A 21 10.24 4.45 -4.73
C TYR A 21 10.75 3.36 -5.68
N ALA A 22 12.07 3.29 -5.92
CA ALA A 22 12.68 2.22 -6.70
C ALA A 22 12.47 0.85 -6.06
N LEU A 23 12.62 0.73 -4.73
CA LEU A 23 12.34 -0.50 -4.00
C LEU A 23 10.86 -0.91 -4.09
N ILE A 24 9.94 0.05 -3.96
CA ILE A 24 8.49 -0.20 -4.11
C ILE A 24 8.19 -0.71 -5.53
N ALA A 25 8.73 -0.06 -6.55
CA ALA A 25 8.55 -0.47 -7.94
C ALA A 25 9.17 -1.85 -8.22
N LEU A 26 10.33 -2.15 -7.62
CA LEU A 26 11.00 -3.45 -7.72
C LEU A 26 10.15 -4.56 -7.07
N GLY A 27 9.57 -4.31 -5.89
CA GLY A 27 8.64 -5.24 -5.25
C GLY A 27 7.43 -5.56 -6.13
N LEU A 28 6.80 -4.53 -6.71
CA LEU A 28 5.68 -4.72 -7.64
C LEU A 28 6.09 -5.49 -8.90
N THR A 29 7.24 -5.19 -9.50
CA THR A 29 7.73 -5.92 -10.67
C THR A 29 8.09 -7.37 -10.37
N LEU A 30 8.62 -7.69 -9.18
CA LEU A 30 8.84 -9.08 -8.76
C LEU A 30 7.52 -9.83 -8.56
N ILE A 31 6.53 -9.21 -7.90
CA ILE A 31 5.19 -9.80 -7.72
C ILE A 31 4.59 -10.11 -9.07
N TYR A 32 4.57 -9.16 -10.00
CA TYR A 32 3.98 -9.35 -11.33
C TYR A 32 4.79 -10.27 -12.23
N GLY A 33 6.12 -10.22 -12.15
CA GLY A 33 7.01 -11.03 -12.99
C GLY A 33 6.96 -12.52 -12.66
N VAL A 34 6.60 -12.89 -11.41
CA VAL A 34 6.52 -14.30 -11.00
C VAL A 34 5.07 -14.80 -10.96
N LEU A 35 4.12 -14.01 -10.45
CA LEU A 35 2.75 -14.48 -10.17
C LEU A 35 1.80 -14.34 -11.36
N HIS A 36 2.13 -13.57 -12.41
CA HIS A 36 1.28 -13.33 -13.60
C HIS A 36 -0.17 -12.87 -13.31
N ILE A 37 -0.49 -12.47 -12.08
CA ILE A 37 -1.82 -11.98 -11.65
C ILE A 37 -1.65 -10.56 -11.11
N VAL A 38 -2.46 -9.62 -11.62
CA VAL A 38 -2.52 -8.24 -11.11
C VAL A 38 -3.56 -8.18 -9.98
N ASN A 39 -3.21 -7.50 -8.88
CA ASN A 39 -4.09 -7.22 -7.74
C ASN A 39 -4.24 -5.70 -7.54
N PHE A 40 -5.06 -5.05 -8.37
CA PHE A 40 -5.57 -3.68 -8.30
C PHE A 40 -6.24 -3.37 -6.96
N ALA A 41 -6.92 -4.33 -6.32
CA ALA A 41 -7.53 -4.15 -5.02
C ALA A 41 -6.49 -3.83 -3.94
N HIS A 42 -5.26 -4.32 -4.06
CA HIS A 42 -4.20 -4.09 -3.09
C HIS A 42 -3.90 -2.59 -2.91
N GLY A 43 -3.76 -1.83 -3.99
CA GLY A 43 -3.48 -0.39 -3.93
C GLY A 43 -4.65 0.41 -3.36
N ALA A 44 -5.87 0.06 -3.74
CA ALA A 44 -7.08 0.69 -3.22
C ALA A 44 -7.26 0.44 -1.72
N LEU A 45 -7.08 -0.81 -1.28
CA LEU A 45 -7.17 -1.19 0.14
C LEU A 45 -6.07 -0.54 0.99
N LEU A 46 -4.84 -0.44 0.46
CA LEU A 46 -3.77 0.28 1.15
C LEU A 46 -4.13 1.75 1.36
N THR A 47 -4.68 2.41 0.34
CA THR A 47 -5.10 3.82 0.43
C THR A 47 -6.17 4.00 1.49
N VAL A 48 -7.18 3.12 1.54
CA VAL A 48 -8.23 3.13 2.57
C VAL A 48 -7.63 2.94 3.97
N ALA A 49 -6.68 2.00 4.13
CA ALA A 49 -6.01 1.78 5.41
C ALA A 49 -5.26 3.04 5.90
N MET A 50 -4.56 3.73 5.00
CA MET A 50 -3.85 4.97 5.33
C MET A 50 -4.81 6.09 5.78
N TYR A 51 -5.94 6.25 5.08
CA TYR A 51 -6.97 7.20 5.50
C TYR A 51 -7.62 6.84 6.84
N LEU A 52 -7.81 5.56 7.13
CA LEU A 52 -8.32 5.11 8.43
C LEU A 52 -7.34 5.43 9.57
N VAL A 53 -6.03 5.24 9.35
CA VAL A 53 -5.00 5.63 10.33
C VAL A 53 -5.04 7.14 10.55
N TRP A 54 -5.07 7.93 9.47
CA TRP A 54 -5.17 9.39 9.56
C TRP A 54 -6.43 9.83 10.32
N LEU A 55 -7.59 9.24 9.99
CA LEU A 55 -8.86 9.52 10.67
C LEU A 55 -8.81 9.13 12.16
N ALA A 56 -8.18 8.00 12.47
CA ALA A 56 -8.03 7.54 13.85
C ALA A 56 -7.16 8.50 14.67
N SER A 57 -6.07 9.00 14.07
CA SER A 57 -5.21 10.00 14.68
C SER A 57 -5.90 11.35 14.85
N ASP A 58 -6.65 11.82 13.84
CA ASP A 58 -7.36 13.10 13.90
C ASP A 58 -8.53 13.09 14.90
N ARG A 59 -9.35 12.03 14.90
CA ARG A 59 -10.59 11.99 15.70
C ARG A 59 -10.39 11.50 17.12
N PHE A 60 -9.47 10.57 17.34
CA PHE A 60 -9.23 9.96 18.66
C PHE A 60 -7.91 10.43 19.30
N GLY A 61 -7.12 11.25 18.61
CA GLY A 61 -5.81 11.69 19.10
C GLY A 61 -4.80 10.56 19.25
N LEU A 62 -5.04 9.43 18.58
CA LEU A 62 -4.17 8.26 18.67
C LEU A 62 -2.87 8.52 17.90
N ASP A 63 -1.76 8.13 18.50
CA ASP A 63 -0.48 8.11 17.81
C ASP A 63 -0.61 7.23 16.53
N PRO A 64 -0.15 7.70 15.36
CA PRO A 64 -0.24 6.95 14.10
C PRO A 64 0.34 5.53 14.19
N TYR A 65 1.41 5.33 14.97
CA TYR A 65 2.01 4.01 15.16
C TYR A 65 1.10 3.06 15.95
N VAL A 66 0.37 3.59 16.94
CA VAL A 66 -0.62 2.81 17.70
C VAL A 66 -1.87 2.55 16.84
N ALA A 67 -2.30 3.53 16.05
CA ALA A 67 -3.42 3.39 15.12
C ALA A 67 -3.15 2.29 14.08
N ILE A 68 -1.92 2.18 13.55
CA ILE A 68 -1.53 1.10 12.63
C ILE A 68 -1.76 -0.28 13.25
N LEU A 69 -1.45 -0.48 14.54
CA LEU A 69 -1.63 -1.76 15.22
C LEU A 69 -3.09 -2.22 15.27
N VAL A 70 -4.03 -1.27 15.31
CA VAL A 70 -5.48 -1.55 15.33
C VAL A 70 -6.07 -1.63 13.93
N VAL A 71 -5.65 -0.74 13.02
CA VAL A 71 -6.16 -0.69 11.65
C VAL A 71 -5.70 -1.90 10.84
N THR A 72 -4.50 -2.44 11.10
CA THR A 72 -3.98 -3.62 10.40
C THR A 72 -4.88 -4.86 10.54
N PRO A 73 -5.22 -5.35 11.75
CA PRO A 73 -6.13 -6.50 11.90
C PRO A 73 -7.54 -6.21 11.38
N MET A 74 -8.02 -4.95 11.50
CA MET A 74 -9.30 -4.55 10.94
C MET A 74 -9.32 -4.66 9.40
N MET A 75 -8.30 -4.13 8.73
CA MET A 75 -8.17 -4.20 7.28
C MET A 75 -7.92 -5.62 6.78
N PHE A 76 -7.23 -6.45 7.56
CA PHE A 76 -7.12 -7.89 7.26
C PHE A 76 -8.49 -8.56 7.27
N ALA A 77 -9.32 -8.30 8.28
CA ALA A 77 -10.68 -8.85 8.34
C ALA A 77 -11.54 -8.37 7.16
N ILE A 78 -11.44 -7.09 6.79
CA ILE A 78 -12.14 -6.51 5.62
C ILE A 78 -11.67 -7.19 4.33
N GLY A 79 -10.36 -7.32 4.13
CA GLY A 79 -9.77 -7.99 2.97
C GLY A 79 -10.19 -9.45 2.87
N TYR A 80 -10.21 -10.17 4.00
CA TYR A 80 -10.70 -11.55 4.06
C TYR A 80 -12.19 -11.65 3.69
N CYS A 81 -13.03 -10.74 4.19
CA CYS A 81 -14.45 -10.68 3.81
C CYS A 81 -14.63 -10.41 2.32
N LEU A 82 -13.88 -9.45 1.75
CA LEU A 82 -13.85 -9.18 0.31
C LEU A 82 -13.47 -10.42 -0.48
N GLN A 83 -12.41 -11.12 -0.06
CA GLN A 83 -11.96 -12.34 -0.70
C GLN A 83 -13.02 -13.45 -0.62
N ARG A 84 -13.65 -13.63 0.54
CA ARG A 84 -14.61 -14.71 0.78
C ARG A 84 -15.97 -14.48 0.10
N PHE A 85 -16.46 -13.25 0.07
CA PHE A 85 -17.83 -12.94 -0.36
C PHE A 85 -17.92 -12.34 -1.76
N ILE A 86 -16.88 -11.65 -2.23
CA ILE A 86 -16.91 -11.00 -3.55
C ILE A 86 -16.08 -11.83 -4.53
N ILE A 87 -14.79 -12.05 -4.20
CA ILE A 87 -13.85 -12.67 -5.13
C ILE A 87 -14.12 -14.17 -5.28
N GLY A 88 -14.23 -14.90 -4.17
CA GLY A 88 -14.42 -16.36 -4.16
C GLY A 88 -15.66 -16.82 -4.95
N PRO A 89 -16.82 -16.17 -4.81
CA PRO A 89 -18.01 -16.50 -5.60
C PRO A 89 -17.89 -16.06 -7.07
N ALA A 90 -17.29 -14.90 -7.35
CA ALA A 90 -17.14 -14.38 -8.70
C ALA A 90 -16.12 -15.17 -9.55
N SER A 91 -15.13 -15.80 -8.92
CA SER A 91 -14.07 -16.57 -9.56
C SER A 91 -14.52 -17.93 -10.13
N ARG A 92 -15.77 -18.35 -9.90
CA ARG A 92 -16.25 -19.71 -10.26
C ARG A 92 -16.45 -19.96 -11.77
N GLY A 93 -16.18 -18.99 -12.65
CA GLY A 93 -16.59 -19.04 -14.07
C GLY A 93 -15.51 -19.05 -15.16
N SER A 94 -14.25 -18.66 -14.91
CA SER A 94 -13.20 -18.64 -15.94
C SER A 94 -11.87 -18.19 -15.34
N ASP A 95 -10.90 -19.12 -15.22
CA ASP A 95 -9.56 -18.90 -14.65
C ASP A 95 -8.59 -18.11 -15.55
N ASN A 96 -9.09 -17.45 -16.61
CA ASN A 96 -8.24 -16.68 -17.51
C ASN A 96 -8.25 -15.20 -17.12
N GLY A 97 -7.40 -14.85 -16.16
CA GLY A 97 -7.03 -13.47 -15.87
C GLY A 97 -8.01 -12.71 -14.98
N ILE A 98 -8.24 -13.19 -13.76
CA ILE A 98 -8.84 -12.34 -12.73
C ILE A 98 -7.80 -11.26 -12.39
N LEU A 99 -7.97 -10.10 -13.02
CA LEU A 99 -7.38 -8.83 -12.60
C LEU A 99 -8.07 -8.47 -11.28
N LEU A 100 -7.63 -9.08 -10.18
CA LEU A 100 -7.95 -8.56 -8.84
C LEU A 100 -7.42 -7.15 -8.73
#